data_AF-A0A523N807-F1
#
_entry.id   AF-A0A523N807-F1
#
_cell.length_a   1.000
_cell.length_b   1.000
_cell.length_c   1.000
_cell.angle_alpha   90.00
_cell.angle_beta   90.00
_cell.angle_gamma   90.00
#
_symmetry.space_group_name_H-M   'P 1'
#
loop_
_entity.id
_entity.type
_entity.pdbx_description
1 polymer ?
#
loop_
_entity_poly.entity_id
_entity_poly.type
_entity_poly.pdbx_seq_one_letter_code
_entity_poly.pdbx_strand_id
1 'polypeptide(L)'
;MHSSLNKNNLNSDFGEKTLPHINHLLTYAVLITGDESKAEKVLMKTYAEAFSFYKYLSEETDIKLWLTRIMMNICKNDASLENPKVEDNNKEAAVLVSLNTEDLQQEPSFKITQKLITVIPSLPFELKEILILIDILKFNFDTAADLIDIPEGTLRKGIFDSRKSLLKKLVSDDSKFTRNQNSQLNYEDKKFITSSVDVKIQKGHNSEERKNFKQEIDAQIFIKSFLDEHLKLQQVRDAVYFRIIRKFAPDHKVEIKKKNIGEKRGLVAVSTIAMFILIAILIIISKPPALSPKEIAAEQFGENNILIQLINNHSLFSENKFTRDMVFGNEEYLGKYFESSGFENKPVFFSYKSWEIESGFTTDFNGEKLANYFYKNADDKYLYVYQVPLSLVEEKKVLKLSENLLDLLNSGKCFSNRKGETVYILKKSGDNIFGYAINKQNRDLMLEICKK
;
A
#
# COMPACT_ATOMS: atom_id res chain seq x y z
N MET A 1 25.46 -16.88 14.46
CA MET A 1 25.58 -16.60 15.91
C MET A 1 24.26 -15.99 16.37
N HIS A 2 23.39 -16.79 16.99
CA HIS A 2 22.13 -16.30 17.54
C HIS A 2 22.41 -15.54 18.84
N SER A 3 22.28 -14.20 18.78
CA SER A 3 22.20 -13.35 19.95
C SER A 3 20.95 -13.74 20.74
N SER A 4 21.11 -14.29 21.94
CA SER A 4 20.02 -14.60 22.86
C SER A 4 19.41 -13.28 23.36
N LEU A 5 18.33 -12.83 22.72
CA LEU A 5 17.53 -11.71 23.21
C LEU A 5 17.03 -12.05 24.63
N ASN A 6 17.39 -11.22 25.60
CA ASN A 6 16.82 -11.26 26.95
C ASN A 6 15.29 -11.13 26.85
N LYS A 7 14.53 -11.89 27.66
CA LYS A 7 13.06 -11.98 27.60
C LYS A 7 12.36 -10.61 27.64
N ASN A 8 12.89 -9.67 28.43
CA ASN A 8 12.35 -8.31 28.52
C ASN A 8 12.63 -7.47 27.26
N ASN A 9 13.74 -7.74 26.57
CA ASN A 9 14.07 -7.10 25.30
C ASN A 9 13.22 -7.67 24.15
N LEU A 10 12.93 -8.98 24.18
CA LEU A 10 12.06 -9.66 23.21
C LEU A 10 10.61 -9.14 23.27
N ASN A 11 10.06 -8.96 24.48
CA ASN A 11 8.69 -8.47 24.65
C ASN A 11 8.51 -7.04 24.13
N SER A 12 9.49 -6.17 24.41
CA SER A 12 9.46 -4.77 23.98
C SER A 12 9.56 -4.67 22.46
N ASP A 13 10.54 -5.37 21.86
CA ASP A 13 10.76 -5.43 20.41
C ASP A 13 9.55 -6.05 19.68
N PHE A 14 8.97 -7.12 20.21
CA PHE A 14 7.74 -7.70 19.67
C PHE A 14 6.59 -6.69 19.66
N GLY A 15 6.36 -5.99 20.77
CA GLY A 15 5.31 -4.97 20.86
C GLY A 15 5.52 -3.84 19.86
N GLU A 16 6.74 -3.30 19.80
CA GLU A 16 7.10 -2.21 18.91
C GLU A 16 6.88 -2.57 17.44
N LYS A 17 7.26 -3.78 17.02
CA LYS A 17 7.11 -4.20 15.61
C LYS A 17 5.70 -4.65 15.25
N THR A 18 4.94 -5.26 16.17
CA THR A 18 3.67 -5.92 15.81
C THR A 18 2.42 -5.09 16.11
N LEU A 19 2.43 -4.24 17.13
CA LEU A 19 1.25 -3.42 17.50
C LEU A 19 0.83 -2.40 16.42
N PRO A 20 1.73 -1.80 15.61
CA PRO A 20 1.32 -0.92 14.51
C PRO A 20 0.38 -1.59 13.49
N HIS A 21 0.40 -2.92 13.39
CA HIS A 21 -0.39 -3.69 12.42
C HIS A 21 -1.72 -4.22 12.99
N ILE A 22 -2.06 -3.90 14.24
CA ILE A 22 -3.22 -4.48 14.94
C ILE A 22 -4.58 -4.16 14.28
N ASN A 23 -4.75 -2.93 13.79
CA ASN A 23 -5.98 -2.50 13.11
C ASN A 23 -6.15 -3.17 11.73
N HIS A 24 -5.04 -3.37 11.04
CA HIS A 24 -5.00 -4.12 9.77
C HIS A 24 -5.48 -5.56 9.99
N LEU A 25 -4.93 -6.22 11.01
CA LEU A 25 -5.31 -7.58 11.39
C LEU A 25 -6.78 -7.67 11.85
N LEU A 26 -7.24 -6.72 12.68
CA LEU A 26 -8.65 -6.70 13.10
C LEU A 26 -9.59 -6.53 11.91
N THR A 27 -9.24 -5.65 10.96
CA THR A 27 -10.05 -5.43 9.76
C THR A 27 -10.20 -6.73 8.97
N TYR A 28 -9.10 -7.45 8.73
CA TYR A 28 -9.15 -8.77 8.08
C TYR A 28 -10.06 -9.73 8.84
N ALA A 29 -9.84 -9.88 10.15
CA ALA A 29 -10.58 -10.82 10.98
C ALA A 29 -12.09 -10.53 10.98
N VAL A 30 -12.50 -9.27 11.11
CA VAL A 30 -13.93 -8.87 11.10
C VAL A 30 -14.60 -9.22 9.76
N LEU A 31 -13.91 -8.97 8.65
CA LEU A 31 -14.48 -9.21 7.32
C LEU A 31 -14.52 -10.69 6.93
N ILE A 32 -13.62 -11.48 7.50
CA ILE A 32 -13.61 -12.93 7.32
C ILE A 32 -14.67 -13.61 8.19
N THR A 33 -14.81 -13.19 9.45
CA THR A 33 -15.72 -13.83 10.43
C THR A 33 -17.15 -13.30 10.38
N GLY A 34 -17.35 -12.04 9.99
CA GLY A 34 -18.63 -11.34 10.10
C GLY A 34 -19.07 -11.04 11.53
N ASP A 35 -18.19 -11.27 12.51
CA ASP A 35 -18.50 -11.18 13.93
C ASP A 35 -17.29 -10.61 14.68
N GLU A 36 -17.48 -9.46 15.32
CA GLU A 36 -16.43 -8.75 16.04
C GLU A 36 -15.86 -9.56 17.22
N SER A 37 -16.71 -10.31 17.94
CA SER A 37 -16.28 -11.14 19.06
C SER A 37 -15.45 -12.34 18.59
N LYS A 38 -15.81 -12.96 17.45
CA LYS A 38 -14.98 -13.99 16.82
C LYS A 38 -13.68 -13.39 16.28
N ALA A 39 -13.73 -12.21 15.66
CA ALA A 39 -12.57 -11.52 15.12
C ALA A 39 -11.53 -11.21 16.21
N GLU A 40 -11.97 -10.74 17.38
CA GLU A 40 -11.08 -10.51 18.53
C GLU A 40 -10.42 -11.81 19.03
N LYS A 41 -11.14 -12.94 19.01
CA LYS A 41 -10.56 -14.24 19.36
C LYS A 41 -9.49 -14.65 18.35
N VAL A 42 -9.74 -14.48 17.05
CA VAL A 42 -8.76 -14.74 15.98
C VAL A 42 -7.53 -13.84 16.14
N LEU A 43 -7.73 -12.54 16.41
CA LEU A 43 -6.66 -11.59 16.66
C LEU A 43 -5.80 -12.04 17.85
N MET A 44 -6.42 -12.42 18.97
CA MET A 44 -5.71 -12.92 20.15
C MET A 44 -4.91 -14.21 19.87
N LYS A 45 -5.48 -15.15 19.09
CA LYS A 45 -4.78 -16.37 18.65
C LYS A 45 -3.58 -16.02 17.76
N THR A 46 -3.76 -15.08 16.84
CA THR A 46 -2.70 -14.60 15.93
C THR A 46 -1.52 -14.05 16.71
N TYR A 47 -1.75 -13.18 17.70
CA TYR A 47 -0.68 -12.65 18.54
C TYR A 47 -0.02 -13.73 19.41
N ALA A 48 -0.78 -14.73 19.87
CA ALA A 48 -0.21 -15.85 20.63
C ALA A 48 0.75 -16.69 19.77
N GLU A 49 0.33 -17.02 18.55
CA GLU A 49 1.13 -17.78 17.61
C GLU A 49 2.35 -16.99 17.13
N ALA A 50 2.14 -15.73 16.73
CA ALA A 50 3.22 -14.82 16.36
C ALA A 50 4.27 -14.71 17.47
N PHE A 51 3.86 -14.48 18.72
CA PHE A 51 4.79 -14.38 19.85
C PHE A 51 5.63 -15.65 20.04
N SER A 52 5.05 -16.83 19.80
CA SER A 52 5.75 -18.12 19.92
C SER A 52 6.87 -18.30 18.88
N PHE A 53 6.67 -17.77 17.68
CA PHE A 53 7.61 -17.88 16.55
C PHE A 53 8.54 -16.66 16.42
N TYR A 54 8.23 -15.55 17.09
CA TYR A 54 8.92 -14.28 16.91
C TYR A 54 10.44 -14.36 17.12
N LYS A 55 10.90 -15.16 18.09
CA LYS A 55 12.34 -15.36 18.36
C LYS A 55 13.12 -16.01 17.21
N TYR A 56 12.43 -16.63 16.25
CA TYR A 56 13.02 -17.25 15.06
C TYR A 56 12.84 -16.37 13.81
N LEU A 57 12.16 -15.24 13.94
CA LEU A 57 11.88 -14.35 12.84
C LEU A 57 13.18 -13.67 12.39
N SER A 58 13.44 -13.69 11.08
CA SER A 58 14.53 -12.92 10.50
C SER A 58 14.22 -11.43 10.62
N GLU A 59 15.21 -10.61 10.94
CA GLU A 59 15.07 -9.14 11.01
C GLU A 59 14.59 -8.53 9.68
N GLU A 60 14.77 -9.24 8.56
CA GLU A 60 14.36 -8.79 7.23
C GLU A 60 12.93 -9.19 6.86
N THR A 61 12.21 -9.86 7.76
CA THR A 61 10.84 -10.30 7.50
C THR A 61 9.89 -9.10 7.53
N ASP A 62 9.06 -8.95 6.50
CA ASP A 62 7.93 -8.02 6.54
C ASP A 62 6.93 -8.48 7.61
N ILE A 63 6.87 -7.74 8.71
CA ILE A 63 6.03 -8.06 9.87
C ILE A 63 4.54 -8.02 9.52
N LYS A 64 4.11 -7.06 8.68
CA LYS A 64 2.72 -6.96 8.24
C LYS A 64 2.34 -8.21 7.45
N LEU A 65 3.19 -8.61 6.52
CA LEU A 65 2.97 -9.79 5.67
C LEU A 65 2.94 -11.08 6.49
N TRP A 66 3.92 -11.24 7.38
CA TRP A 66 4.05 -12.41 8.24
C TRP A 66 2.87 -12.57 9.19
N LEU A 67 2.44 -11.49 9.86
CA LEU A 67 1.27 -11.52 10.73
C LEU A 67 -0.02 -11.81 9.95
N THR A 68 -0.16 -11.25 8.74
CA THR A 68 -1.29 -11.52 7.86
C THR A 68 -1.34 -13.01 7.49
N ARG A 69 -0.20 -13.62 7.14
CA ARG A 69 -0.12 -15.04 6.82
C ARG A 69 -0.48 -15.95 8.00
N ILE A 70 -0.02 -15.62 9.22
CA ILE A 70 -0.43 -16.35 10.44
C ILE A 70 -1.96 -16.28 10.61
N MET A 71 -2.53 -15.07 10.54
CA MET A 71 -3.97 -14.88 10.73
C MET A 71 -4.78 -15.62 9.66
N MET A 72 -4.36 -15.58 8.40
CA MET A 72 -5.00 -16.30 7.30
C MET A 72 -5.01 -17.81 7.56
N ASN A 73 -3.89 -18.38 8.00
CA ASN A 73 -3.80 -19.80 8.34
C ASN A 73 -4.75 -20.16 9.50
N ILE A 74 -4.86 -19.30 10.52
CA ILE A 74 -5.80 -19.49 11.62
C ILE A 74 -7.25 -19.47 11.12
N CYS A 75 -7.59 -18.54 10.22
CA CYS A 75 -8.93 -18.44 9.65
C CYS A 75 -9.27 -19.61 8.72
N LYS A 76 -8.33 -20.06 7.87
CA LYS A 76 -8.50 -21.20 6.95
C LYS A 76 -8.79 -22.49 7.71
N ASN A 77 -8.17 -22.67 8.87
CA ASN A 77 -8.33 -23.86 9.71
C ASN A 77 -9.54 -23.79 10.67
N ASP A 78 -10.30 -22.69 10.67
CA ASP A 78 -11.50 -22.56 11.49
C ASP A 78 -12.73 -23.08 10.72
N ALA A 79 -13.11 -24.33 11.00
CA ALA A 79 -14.25 -24.99 10.35
C ALA A 79 -15.59 -24.22 10.52
N SER A 80 -15.70 -23.29 11.48
CA SER A 80 -16.89 -22.44 11.60
C SER A 80 -16.99 -21.32 10.56
N LEU A 81 -15.93 -21.14 9.77
CA LEU A 81 -15.82 -20.14 8.69
C LEU A 81 -15.97 -20.76 7.29
N GLU A 82 -16.10 -22.09 7.19
CA GLU A 82 -16.46 -22.78 5.96
C GLU A 82 -17.92 -22.45 5.59
N ASN A 83 -18.11 -21.73 4.48
CA ASN A 83 -19.41 -21.59 3.86
C ASN A 83 -19.72 -22.88 3.06
N PRO A 84 -20.98 -23.35 2.98
CA PRO A 84 -21.32 -24.46 2.12
C PRO A 84 -20.90 -24.16 0.68
N LYS A 85 -20.21 -25.11 0.05
CA LYS A 85 -19.75 -25.03 -1.34
C LYS A 85 -20.90 -24.55 -2.23
N VAL A 86 -20.63 -23.55 -3.06
CA VAL A 86 -21.59 -23.08 -4.08
C VAL A 86 -21.81 -24.23 -5.06
N GLU A 87 -23.02 -24.78 -5.10
CA GLU A 87 -23.48 -25.54 -6.26
C GLU A 87 -23.48 -24.59 -7.47
N ASP A 88 -22.68 -24.96 -8.47
CA ASP A 88 -22.55 -24.26 -9.76
C ASP A 88 -23.86 -24.34 -10.54
N ASN A 89 -24.82 -23.50 -10.18
CA ASN A 89 -26.04 -23.31 -10.96
C ASN A 89 -25.79 -22.23 -12.02
N ASN A 90 -25.05 -22.63 -13.06
CA ASN A 90 -25.10 -22.02 -14.39
C ASN A 90 -26.54 -22.13 -14.92
N LYS A 91 -27.38 -21.14 -14.59
CA LYS A 91 -28.59 -20.83 -15.36
C LYS A 91 -28.56 -19.35 -15.69
N GLU A 92 -28.02 -19.06 -16.87
CA GLU A 92 -28.30 -17.84 -17.61
C GLU A 92 -29.82 -17.74 -17.80
N ALA A 93 -30.44 -16.66 -17.28
CA ALA A 93 -31.79 -16.29 -17.63
C ALA A 93 -31.87 -14.76 -17.71
N ALA A 94 -32.16 -14.26 -18.91
CA ALA A 94 -32.50 -12.88 -19.17
C ALA A 94 -33.80 -12.51 -18.44
N VAL A 95 -33.75 -11.51 -17.56
CA VAL A 95 -34.94 -10.85 -17.00
C VAL A 95 -34.69 -9.35 -16.95
N LEU A 96 -35.64 -8.57 -17.49
CA LEU A 96 -35.58 -7.13 -17.64
C LEU A 96 -36.32 -6.42 -16.49
N VAL A 97 -35.64 -5.88 -15.47
CA VAL A 97 -36.22 -4.82 -14.59
C VAL A 97 -35.14 -3.84 -14.10
N SER A 98 -35.52 -2.58 -13.85
CA SER A 98 -34.65 -1.43 -13.51
C SER A 98 -34.30 -1.38 -12.03
N LEU A 99 -33.07 -0.99 -11.70
CA LEU A 99 -32.62 -0.66 -10.34
C LEU A 99 -31.82 0.65 -10.32
N ASN A 100 -32.16 1.52 -9.36
CA ASN A 100 -31.49 2.80 -9.14
C ASN A 100 -30.38 2.64 -8.09
N THR A 101 -29.13 2.85 -8.48
CA THR A 101 -27.97 2.90 -7.56
C THR A 101 -28.04 4.05 -6.56
N GLU A 102 -28.96 5.00 -6.78
CA GLU A 102 -29.20 6.16 -5.93
C GLU A 102 -29.67 5.76 -4.52
N ASP A 103 -30.39 4.65 -4.36
CA ASP A 103 -30.89 4.21 -3.04
C ASP A 103 -29.74 3.76 -2.11
N LEU A 104 -28.67 3.16 -2.66
CA LEU A 104 -27.48 2.79 -1.88
C LEU A 104 -26.63 4.01 -1.51
N GLN A 105 -26.67 5.09 -2.30
CA GLN A 105 -25.94 6.33 -2.04
C GLN A 105 -26.66 7.25 -1.05
N GLN A 106 -27.98 7.07 -0.85
CA GLN A 106 -28.80 7.87 0.07
C GLN A 106 -28.82 7.32 1.51
N GLU A 107 -28.37 6.08 1.74
CA GLU A 107 -28.27 5.51 3.09
C GLU A 107 -27.09 6.12 3.88
N PRO A 108 -27.26 6.40 5.19
CA PRO A 108 -26.17 6.84 6.05
C PRO A 108 -24.96 5.88 5.97
N SER A 109 -23.76 6.43 5.82
CA SER A 109 -22.51 5.67 5.66
C SER A 109 -22.32 4.54 6.67
N PHE A 110 -22.71 4.76 7.93
CA PHE A 110 -22.65 3.74 8.99
C PHE A 110 -23.48 2.49 8.67
N LYS A 111 -24.69 2.63 8.13
CA LYS A 111 -25.54 1.49 7.76
C LYS A 111 -24.95 0.72 6.57
N ILE A 112 -24.33 1.43 5.64
CA ILE A 112 -23.63 0.82 4.50
C ILE A 112 -22.44 -0.02 5.01
N THR A 113 -21.63 0.54 5.92
CA THR A 113 -20.52 -0.20 6.55
C THR A 113 -21.02 -1.47 7.26
N GLN A 114 -22.11 -1.39 8.02
CA GLN A 114 -22.72 -2.56 8.68
C GLN A 114 -23.22 -3.61 7.68
N LYS A 115 -23.84 -3.18 6.58
CA LYS A 115 -24.26 -4.06 5.50
C LYS A 115 -23.06 -4.77 4.86
N LEU A 116 -21.97 -4.05 4.58
CA LEU A 116 -20.74 -4.65 4.03
C LEU A 116 -20.11 -5.67 4.99
N ILE A 117 -20.03 -5.35 6.29
CA ILE A 117 -19.51 -6.27 7.33
C ILE A 117 -20.36 -7.54 7.44
N THR A 118 -21.63 -7.48 7.09
CA THR A 118 -22.52 -8.66 7.08
C THR A 118 -22.44 -9.44 5.77
N VAL A 119 -22.30 -8.75 4.64
CA VAL A 119 -22.38 -9.36 3.29
C VAL A 119 -21.06 -10.00 2.87
N ILE A 120 -19.92 -9.33 3.06
CA ILE A 120 -18.59 -9.83 2.66
C ILE A 120 -18.29 -11.23 3.23
N PRO A 121 -18.54 -11.52 4.53
CA PRO A 121 -18.30 -12.85 5.09
C PRO A 121 -19.08 -13.99 4.41
N SER A 122 -20.22 -13.66 3.79
CA SER A 122 -21.09 -14.63 3.10
C SER A 122 -20.64 -14.99 1.69
N LEU A 123 -19.59 -14.34 1.17
CA LEU A 123 -18.96 -14.72 -0.10
C LEU A 123 -18.24 -16.07 0.05
N PRO A 124 -18.01 -16.80 -1.06
CA PRO A 124 -17.10 -17.94 -1.08
C PRO A 124 -15.74 -17.56 -0.49
N PHE A 125 -15.12 -18.48 0.25
CA PHE A 125 -13.94 -18.16 1.07
C PHE A 125 -12.80 -17.56 0.23
N GLU A 126 -12.53 -18.18 -0.91
CA GLU A 126 -11.49 -17.75 -1.85
C GLU A 126 -11.80 -16.35 -2.39
N LEU A 127 -13.06 -16.06 -2.70
CA LEU A 127 -13.47 -14.75 -3.22
C LEU A 127 -13.41 -13.66 -2.15
N LYS A 128 -13.86 -13.91 -0.91
CA LYS A 128 -13.70 -12.91 0.16
C LYS A 128 -12.25 -12.66 0.50
N GLU A 129 -11.40 -13.69 0.53
CA GLU A 129 -9.98 -13.55 0.84
C GLU A 129 -9.29 -12.64 -0.18
N ILE A 130 -9.54 -12.86 -1.48
CA ILE A 130 -9.01 -12.01 -2.57
C ILE A 130 -9.51 -10.57 -2.45
N LEU A 131 -10.83 -10.38 -2.23
CA LEU A 131 -11.42 -9.05 -2.11
C LEU A 131 -10.80 -8.25 -0.95
N ILE A 132 -10.64 -8.89 0.20
CA ILE A 132 -10.11 -8.25 1.40
C ILE A 132 -8.64 -7.87 1.20
N LEU A 133 -7.81 -8.75 0.64
CA LEU A 133 -6.39 -8.46 0.44
C LEU A 133 -6.17 -7.31 -0.54
N ILE A 134 -6.87 -7.32 -1.67
CA ILE A 134 -6.66 -6.35 -2.76
C ILE A 134 -7.41 -5.04 -2.53
N ASP A 135 -8.74 -5.10 -2.38
CA ASP A 135 -9.56 -3.90 -2.38
C ASP A 135 -9.65 -3.23 -1.01
N ILE A 136 -9.35 -3.95 0.09
CA ILE A 136 -9.55 -3.39 1.44
C ILE A 136 -8.21 -3.16 2.13
N LEU A 137 -7.34 -4.16 2.17
CA LEU A 137 -6.02 -4.09 2.82
C LEU A 137 -4.92 -3.55 1.91
N LYS A 138 -5.24 -3.36 0.63
CA LYS A 138 -4.38 -2.71 -0.37
C LYS A 138 -3.02 -3.38 -0.55
N PHE A 139 -2.99 -4.72 -0.46
CA PHE A 139 -1.83 -5.46 -0.94
C PHE A 139 -1.73 -5.34 -2.47
N ASN A 140 -0.50 -5.28 -2.95
CA ASN A 140 -0.18 -5.46 -4.37
C ASN A 140 -0.49 -6.90 -4.81
N PHE A 141 -0.74 -7.08 -6.11
CA PHE A 141 -1.21 -8.36 -6.67
C PHE A 141 -0.21 -9.51 -6.48
N ASP A 142 1.08 -9.25 -6.69
CA ASP A 142 2.19 -10.17 -6.41
C ASP A 142 2.19 -10.63 -4.95
N THR A 143 2.18 -9.71 -3.99
CA THR A 143 2.19 -10.06 -2.57
C THR A 143 0.93 -10.79 -2.14
N ALA A 144 -0.24 -10.38 -2.64
CA ALA A 144 -1.50 -11.04 -2.35
C ALA A 144 -1.52 -12.46 -2.96
N ALA A 145 -1.02 -12.64 -4.17
CA ALA A 145 -0.88 -13.94 -4.83
C ALA A 145 0.01 -14.89 -4.01
N ASP A 146 1.14 -14.38 -3.52
CA ASP A 146 2.06 -15.12 -2.65
C ASP A 146 1.46 -15.45 -1.27
N LEU A 147 0.60 -14.57 -0.74
CA LEU A 147 -0.08 -14.80 0.54
C LEU A 147 -1.08 -15.96 0.48
N ILE A 148 -1.82 -16.08 -0.62
CA ILE A 148 -2.85 -17.12 -0.79
C ILE A 148 -2.41 -18.30 -1.65
N ASP A 149 -1.16 -18.30 -2.13
CA ASP A 149 -0.53 -19.36 -2.91
C ASP A 149 -1.29 -19.67 -4.22
N ILE A 150 -1.58 -18.63 -5.02
CA ILE A 150 -2.16 -18.78 -6.37
C ILE A 150 -1.40 -17.92 -7.39
N PRO A 151 -1.45 -18.25 -8.70
CA PRO A 151 -0.88 -17.39 -9.73
C PRO A 151 -1.52 -16.00 -9.76
N GLU A 152 -0.72 -14.95 -10.00
CA GLU A 152 -1.20 -13.56 -10.09
C GLU A 152 -2.32 -13.39 -11.15
N GLY A 153 -2.23 -14.10 -12.27
CA GLY A 153 -3.30 -14.11 -13.29
C GLY A 153 -4.62 -14.71 -12.77
N THR A 154 -4.55 -15.72 -11.92
CA THR A 154 -5.72 -16.32 -11.25
C THR A 154 -6.30 -15.35 -10.23
N LEU A 155 -5.44 -14.66 -9.46
CA LEU A 155 -5.85 -13.62 -8.52
C LEU A 155 -6.60 -12.48 -9.20
N ARG A 156 -6.10 -12.04 -10.36
CA ARG A 156 -6.72 -11.03 -11.21
C ARG A 156 -8.12 -11.45 -11.68
N LYS A 157 -8.31 -12.68 -12.12
CA LYS A 157 -9.67 -13.19 -12.40
C LYS A 157 -10.51 -13.25 -11.13
N GLY A 158 -9.93 -13.71 -10.03
CA GLY A 158 -10.58 -13.82 -8.73
C GLY A 158 -11.14 -12.50 -8.23
N ILE A 159 -10.41 -11.39 -8.33
CA ILE A 159 -10.91 -10.07 -7.87
C ILE A 159 -12.15 -9.63 -8.65
N PHE A 160 -12.22 -9.95 -9.95
CA PHE A 160 -13.37 -9.67 -10.79
C PHE A 160 -14.60 -10.46 -10.32
N ASP A 161 -14.41 -11.76 -10.08
CA ASP A 161 -15.44 -12.67 -9.59
C ASP A 161 -15.90 -12.26 -8.17
N SER A 162 -14.97 -11.83 -7.31
CA SER A 162 -15.26 -11.34 -5.96
C SER A 162 -16.13 -10.09 -5.96
N ARG A 163 -15.77 -9.07 -6.75
CA ARG A 163 -16.55 -7.82 -6.86
C ARG A 163 -17.93 -8.08 -7.43
N LYS A 164 -18.04 -8.94 -8.45
CA LYS A 164 -19.31 -9.37 -9.03
C LYS A 164 -20.19 -10.10 -8.02
N SER A 165 -19.60 -11.03 -7.27
CA SER A 165 -20.30 -11.76 -6.21
C SER A 165 -20.76 -10.84 -5.07
N LEU A 166 -19.95 -9.84 -4.71
CA LEU A 166 -20.33 -8.82 -3.74
C LEU A 166 -21.50 -7.97 -4.26
N LEU A 167 -21.45 -7.51 -5.51
CA LEU A 167 -22.54 -6.75 -6.12
C LEU A 167 -23.86 -7.53 -6.08
N LYS A 168 -23.84 -8.80 -6.51
CA LYS A 168 -24.98 -9.74 -6.47
C LYS A 168 -25.60 -9.93 -5.08
N LYS A 169 -24.81 -9.79 -4.02
CA LYS A 169 -25.31 -9.93 -2.64
C LYS A 169 -25.74 -8.59 -2.04
N LEU A 170 -25.17 -7.49 -2.51
CA LEU A 170 -25.59 -6.14 -2.11
C LEU A 170 -26.90 -5.74 -2.79
N VAL A 171 -27.13 -6.26 -4.00
CA VAL A 171 -28.24 -5.94 -4.89
C VAL A 171 -28.93 -7.25 -5.28
N SER A 172 -30.24 -7.36 -5.04
CA SER A 172 -31.01 -8.59 -5.25
C SER A 172 -31.12 -9.06 -6.72
N ASP A 173 -30.65 -8.26 -7.69
CA ASP A 173 -30.76 -8.55 -9.13
C ASP A 173 -29.69 -7.77 -9.92
N ASP A 174 -28.88 -8.44 -10.73
CA ASP A 174 -27.74 -7.88 -11.50
C ASP A 174 -28.19 -7.16 -12.79
N SER A 175 -29.48 -7.20 -13.12
CA SER A 175 -29.92 -7.07 -14.52
C SER A 175 -29.95 -5.66 -15.11
N LYS A 176 -29.77 -4.57 -14.34
CA LYS A 176 -29.64 -3.20 -14.90
C LYS A 176 -28.81 -2.27 -14.02
N PHE A 177 -27.49 -2.25 -14.21
CA PHE A 177 -26.59 -1.22 -13.66
C PHE A 177 -26.35 -0.11 -14.71
N THR A 178 -26.68 1.14 -14.38
CA THR A 178 -26.33 2.33 -15.15
C THR A 178 -25.72 3.37 -14.21
N ARG A 179 -24.40 3.58 -14.30
CA ARG A 179 -23.70 4.65 -13.57
C ARG A 179 -23.49 5.87 -14.47
N ASN A 180 -23.84 7.04 -13.95
CA ASN A 180 -23.36 8.30 -14.51
C ASN A 180 -21.89 8.51 -14.17
N GLN A 181 -21.11 8.88 -15.18
CA GLN A 181 -19.65 8.97 -15.15
C GLN A 181 -19.18 9.94 -14.07
N ASN A 182 -18.41 9.42 -13.10
CA ASN A 182 -17.34 10.11 -12.36
C ASN A 182 -16.80 9.13 -11.30
N SER A 183 -15.68 8.48 -11.61
CA SER A 183 -14.87 7.73 -10.66
C SER A 183 -13.40 7.88 -11.06
N GLN A 184 -12.58 8.44 -10.17
CA GLN A 184 -11.13 8.53 -10.34
C GLN A 184 -10.52 7.16 -10.03
N LEU A 185 -10.48 6.26 -11.01
CA LEU A 185 -9.73 5.02 -10.92
C LEU A 185 -8.28 5.25 -11.29
N ASN A 186 -7.41 4.44 -10.70
CA ASN A 186 -5.98 4.45 -10.96
C ASN A 186 -5.67 3.74 -12.32
N TYR A 187 -4.50 3.99 -12.91
CA TYR A 187 -4.14 3.52 -14.25
C TYR A 187 -4.04 1.99 -14.32
N GLU A 188 -3.51 1.34 -13.30
CA GLU A 188 -3.40 -0.13 -13.27
C GLU A 188 -4.76 -0.82 -13.17
N ASP A 189 -5.70 -0.27 -12.39
CA ASP A 189 -7.08 -0.73 -12.34
C ASP A 189 -7.77 -0.50 -13.68
N LYS A 190 -7.58 0.67 -14.31
CA LYS A 190 -8.14 0.98 -15.63
C LYS A 190 -7.58 0.04 -16.68
N LYS A 191 -6.26 -0.16 -16.74
CA LYS A 191 -5.58 -1.07 -17.67
C LYS A 191 -5.95 -2.53 -17.42
N PHE A 192 -6.06 -2.97 -16.17
CA PHE A 192 -6.49 -4.33 -15.83
C PHE A 192 -7.94 -4.61 -16.24
N ILE A 193 -8.86 -3.71 -15.88
CA ILE A 193 -10.29 -3.82 -16.21
C ILE A 193 -10.49 -3.71 -17.73
N THR A 194 -9.75 -2.82 -18.40
CA THR A 194 -9.88 -2.59 -19.84
C THR A 194 -9.20 -3.70 -20.65
N SER A 195 -8.01 -4.20 -20.28
CA SER A 195 -7.31 -5.29 -20.99
C SER A 195 -8.04 -6.64 -20.90
N SER A 196 -8.65 -6.95 -19.76
CA SER A 196 -9.46 -8.16 -19.59
C SER A 196 -10.70 -8.16 -20.49
N VAL A 197 -11.16 -6.96 -20.86
CA VAL A 197 -12.36 -6.74 -21.68
C VAL A 197 -12.00 -6.49 -23.15
N ASP A 198 -10.89 -5.85 -23.49
CA ASP A 198 -10.41 -5.69 -24.86
C ASP A 198 -10.19 -7.05 -25.53
N VAL A 199 -9.66 -8.03 -24.79
CA VAL A 199 -9.52 -9.42 -25.25
C VAL A 199 -10.89 -10.07 -25.52
N LYS A 200 -11.93 -9.70 -24.76
CA LYS A 200 -13.31 -10.22 -24.95
C LYS A 200 -14.09 -9.46 -26.02
N ILE A 201 -13.92 -8.15 -26.13
CA ILE A 201 -14.52 -7.28 -27.17
C ILE A 201 -13.95 -7.63 -28.55
N GLN A 202 -12.66 -7.95 -28.65
CA GLN A 202 -12.05 -8.46 -29.89
C GLN A 202 -12.64 -9.81 -30.32
N LYS A 203 -13.19 -10.59 -29.38
CA LYS A 203 -13.86 -11.88 -29.62
C LYS A 203 -15.38 -11.77 -29.79
N GLY A 204 -16.01 -10.70 -29.30
CA GLY A 204 -17.45 -10.44 -29.38
C GLY A 204 -17.84 -9.71 -30.67
N HIS A 205 -18.68 -10.35 -31.49
CA HIS A 205 -19.00 -9.86 -32.83
C HIS A 205 -20.22 -8.93 -32.89
N ASN A 206 -21.05 -8.80 -31.83
CA ASN A 206 -22.28 -7.99 -31.87
C ASN A 206 -22.30 -6.80 -30.88
N SER A 207 -23.23 -5.86 -31.12
CA SER A 207 -23.37 -4.61 -30.34
C SER A 207 -23.90 -4.82 -28.93
N GLU A 208 -24.65 -5.89 -28.69
CA GLU A 208 -25.26 -6.24 -27.41
C GLU A 208 -24.22 -6.80 -26.43
N GLU A 209 -23.34 -7.69 -26.88
CA GLU A 209 -22.19 -8.20 -26.12
C GLU A 209 -21.27 -7.05 -25.67
N ARG A 210 -20.98 -6.09 -26.56
CA ARG A 210 -20.18 -4.91 -26.22
C ARG A 210 -20.83 -4.04 -25.14
N LYS A 211 -22.16 -3.90 -25.18
CA LYS A 211 -22.92 -3.16 -24.17
C LYS A 211 -22.87 -3.89 -22.81
N ASN A 212 -23.00 -5.21 -22.81
CA ASN A 212 -22.91 -6.04 -21.61
C ASN A 212 -21.51 -5.95 -20.97
N PHE A 213 -20.43 -5.95 -21.78
CA PHE A 213 -19.07 -5.77 -21.26
C PHE A 213 -18.85 -4.41 -20.62
N LYS A 214 -19.41 -3.34 -21.20
CA LYS A 214 -19.33 -2.00 -20.61
C LYS A 214 -20.03 -1.93 -19.26
N GLN A 215 -21.21 -2.55 -19.13
CA GLN A 215 -21.92 -2.63 -17.86
C GLN A 215 -21.13 -3.41 -16.80
N GLU A 216 -20.46 -4.49 -17.21
CA GLU A 216 -19.61 -5.27 -16.31
C GLU A 216 -18.42 -4.44 -15.82
N ILE A 217 -17.78 -3.64 -16.67
CA ILE A 217 -16.74 -2.67 -16.27
C ILE A 217 -17.30 -1.68 -15.24
N ASP A 218 -18.41 -1.02 -15.56
CA ASP A 218 -18.98 0.02 -14.70
C ASP A 218 -19.35 -0.53 -13.31
N ALA A 219 -19.81 -1.79 -13.24
CA ALA A 219 -20.06 -2.52 -12.01
C ALA A 219 -18.79 -2.77 -11.18
N GLN A 220 -17.70 -3.20 -11.82
CA GLN A 220 -16.41 -3.44 -11.16
C GLN A 220 -15.85 -2.15 -10.54
N ILE A 221 -15.93 -1.06 -11.30
CA ILE A 221 -15.52 0.28 -10.91
C ILE A 221 -16.34 0.74 -9.70
N PHE A 222 -17.66 0.57 -9.76
CA PHE A 222 -18.55 0.96 -8.69
C PHE A 222 -18.23 0.24 -7.39
N ILE A 223 -18.10 -1.08 -7.39
CA ILE A 223 -17.80 -1.83 -6.17
C ILE A 223 -16.47 -1.38 -5.56
N LYS A 224 -15.44 -1.18 -6.39
CA LYS A 224 -14.15 -0.71 -5.90
C LYS A 224 -14.28 0.65 -5.19
N SER A 225 -14.86 1.64 -5.86
CA SER A 225 -15.06 2.97 -5.26
C SER A 225 -15.99 2.93 -4.03
N PHE A 226 -17.01 2.08 -4.06
CA PHE A 226 -17.95 1.90 -2.96
C PHE A 226 -17.27 1.33 -1.71
N LEU A 227 -16.38 0.35 -1.88
CA LEU A 227 -15.57 -0.19 -0.78
C LEU A 227 -14.61 0.89 -0.22
N ASP A 228 -13.95 1.65 -1.11
CA ASP A 228 -13.03 2.72 -0.71
C ASP A 228 -13.71 3.83 0.10
N GLU A 229 -14.94 4.18 -0.27
CA GLU A 229 -15.69 5.24 0.38
C GLU A 229 -16.29 4.80 1.72
N HIS A 230 -16.85 3.59 1.77
CA HIS A 230 -17.71 3.16 2.88
C HIS A 230 -17.05 2.19 3.86
N LEU A 231 -15.88 1.62 3.54
CA LEU A 231 -15.18 0.69 4.41
C LEU A 231 -13.86 1.29 4.88
N LYS A 232 -13.84 1.75 6.14
CA LYS A 232 -12.62 2.22 6.81
C LYS A 232 -12.00 1.10 7.63
N LEU A 233 -10.67 1.14 7.79
CA LEU A 233 -9.94 0.23 8.68
C LEU A 233 -10.54 0.30 10.09
N GLN A 234 -10.87 -0.88 10.63
CA GLN A 234 -11.44 -1.01 11.97
C GLN A 234 -10.40 -0.61 13.02
N GLN A 235 -10.81 0.20 14.00
CA GLN A 235 -9.98 0.51 15.16
C GLN A 235 -10.23 -0.49 16.27
N VAL A 236 -9.15 -1.06 16.79
CA VAL A 236 -9.22 -2.01 17.90
C VAL A 236 -9.70 -1.31 19.16
N ARG A 237 -10.68 -1.91 19.83
CA ARG A 237 -11.18 -1.43 21.12
C ARG A 237 -10.06 -1.44 22.16
N ASP A 238 -9.98 -0.39 22.97
CA ASP A 238 -8.95 -0.23 24.01
C ASP A 238 -8.81 -1.49 24.89
N ALA A 239 -9.92 -2.10 25.29
CA ALA A 239 -9.92 -3.30 26.13
C ALA A 239 -9.17 -4.50 25.48
N VAL A 240 -9.29 -4.66 24.17
CA VAL A 240 -8.62 -5.72 23.40
C VAL A 240 -7.14 -5.36 23.21
N TYR A 241 -6.88 -4.10 22.85
CA TYR A 241 -5.54 -3.56 22.70
C TYR A 241 -4.70 -3.78 23.99
N PHE A 242 -5.25 -3.38 25.14
CA PHE A 242 -4.59 -3.58 26.44
C PHE A 242 -4.46 -5.05 26.82
N ARG A 243 -5.38 -5.92 26.41
CA ARG A 243 -5.28 -7.37 26.63
C ARG A 243 -4.09 -7.96 25.86
N ILE A 244 -3.87 -7.53 24.62
CA ILE A 244 -2.72 -7.95 23.79
C ILE A 244 -1.42 -7.47 24.40
N ILE A 245 -1.34 -6.18 24.76
CA ILE A 245 -0.14 -5.61 25.40
C ILE A 245 0.19 -6.34 26.69
N ARG A 246 -0.77 -6.47 27.61
CA ARG A 246 -0.54 -7.13 28.90
C ARG A 246 -0.04 -8.56 28.75
N LYS A 247 -0.46 -9.26 27.70
CA LYS A 247 -0.13 -10.67 27.50
C LYS A 247 1.16 -10.89 26.72
N PHE A 248 1.46 -10.05 25.73
CA PHE A 248 2.54 -10.31 24.76
C PHE A 248 3.59 -9.20 24.68
N ALA A 249 3.29 -7.99 25.15
CA ALA A 249 4.20 -6.85 25.13
C ALA A 249 4.11 -6.01 26.42
N PRO A 250 4.25 -6.61 27.62
CA PRO A 250 4.02 -5.91 28.89
C PRO A 250 4.98 -4.73 29.13
N ASP A 251 6.15 -4.74 28.48
CA ASP A 251 7.19 -3.71 28.57
C ASP A 251 7.02 -2.59 27.52
N HIS A 252 5.97 -2.65 26.70
CA HIS A 252 5.67 -1.63 25.69
C HIS A 252 5.11 -0.36 26.35
N LYS A 253 5.72 0.80 26.04
CA LYS A 253 5.27 2.09 26.57
C LYS A 253 4.00 2.53 25.85
N VAL A 254 2.85 2.48 26.54
CA VAL A 254 1.60 3.00 25.99
C VAL A 254 1.53 4.52 26.18
N GLU A 255 1.59 5.28 25.08
CA GLU A 255 1.16 6.67 25.09
C GLU A 255 -0.37 6.74 25.16
N ILE A 256 -0.91 6.88 26.36
CA ILE A 256 -2.35 7.07 26.54
C ILE A 256 -2.72 8.46 26.02
N LYS A 257 -3.35 8.55 24.84
CA LYS A 257 -4.11 9.74 24.45
C LYS A 257 -5.27 9.89 25.44
N LYS A 258 -5.10 10.74 26.46
CA LYS A 258 -6.18 11.11 27.37
C LYS A 258 -7.32 11.71 26.54
N LYS A 259 -8.41 10.96 26.40
CA LYS A 259 -9.72 11.54 26.04
C LYS A 259 -10.10 12.47 27.20
N ASN A 260 -10.31 13.75 26.90
CA ASN A 260 -10.77 14.73 27.87
C ASN A 260 -12.15 14.33 28.40
N ILE A 261 -12.17 13.63 29.52
CA ILE A 261 -13.34 13.51 30.40
C ILE A 261 -13.05 14.46 31.55
N GLY A 262 -13.77 15.58 31.55
CA GLY A 262 -13.62 16.62 32.54
C GLY A 262 -14.12 16.14 33.90
N GLU A 263 -13.28 16.26 34.92
CA GLU A 263 -13.72 16.32 36.30
C GLU A 263 -12.76 17.20 37.11
N LYS A 264 -13.35 18.17 37.81
CA LYS A 264 -12.70 19.18 38.65
C LYS A 264 -12.22 18.57 39.98
N ARG A 265 -11.19 19.22 40.55
CA ARG A 265 -10.71 19.31 41.96
C ARG A 265 -9.26 18.81 42.06
N GLY A 266 -8.31 19.49 42.70
CA GLY A 266 -8.26 20.74 43.47
C GLY A 266 -6.78 21.09 43.71
N LEU A 267 -6.51 22.34 44.06
CA LEU A 267 -5.17 22.89 44.32
C LEU A 267 -4.42 22.14 45.43
N VAL A 268 -3.10 21.94 45.25
CA VAL A 268 -2.11 22.06 46.34
C VAL A 268 -0.84 22.74 45.80
N ALA A 269 -0.30 23.61 46.66
CA ALA A 269 0.80 24.52 46.45
C ALA A 269 2.09 23.90 45.88
N VAL A 270 2.67 24.62 44.94
CA VAL A 270 3.89 24.25 44.24
C VAL A 270 5.08 24.94 44.93
N SER A 271 5.76 24.18 45.78
CA SER A 271 7.05 24.53 46.38
C SER A 271 8.16 24.20 45.40
N THR A 272 9.00 25.20 45.07
CA THR A 272 10.37 25.23 44.48
C THR A 272 10.83 24.15 43.47
N ILE A 273 10.47 22.89 43.66
CA ILE A 273 10.69 21.77 42.73
C ILE A 273 10.02 22.04 41.38
N ALA A 274 8.81 22.61 41.34
CA ALA A 274 8.21 22.87 40.04
C ALA A 274 8.82 24.04 39.28
N MET A 275 9.65 24.90 39.91
CA MET A 275 10.41 25.92 39.18
C MET A 275 11.57 25.27 38.41
N PHE A 276 12.23 24.28 39.04
CA PHE A 276 13.23 23.45 38.35
C PHE A 276 12.60 22.52 37.31
N ILE A 277 11.40 21.98 37.57
CA ILE A 277 10.63 21.25 36.56
C ILE A 277 10.17 22.21 35.45
N LEU A 278 9.78 23.46 35.73
CA LEU A 278 9.40 24.42 34.70
C LEU A 278 10.60 24.81 33.83
N ILE A 279 11.77 25.00 34.44
CA ILE A 279 13.02 25.31 33.72
C ILE A 279 13.48 24.09 32.91
N ALA A 280 13.40 22.88 33.46
CA ALA A 280 13.70 21.65 32.73
C ALA A 280 12.69 21.39 31.60
N ILE A 281 11.39 21.66 31.84
CA ILE A 281 10.33 21.60 30.84
C ILE A 281 10.56 22.69 29.77
N LEU A 282 10.96 23.91 30.13
CA LEU A 282 11.30 24.96 29.18
C LEU A 282 12.55 24.63 28.38
N ILE A 283 13.55 23.95 28.95
CA ILE A 283 14.73 23.43 28.23
C ILE A 283 14.35 22.25 27.32
N ILE A 284 13.36 21.44 27.70
CA ILE A 284 12.81 20.35 26.86
C ILE A 284 11.91 20.90 25.74
N ILE A 285 11.16 21.99 25.98
CA ILE A 285 10.30 22.68 25.01
C ILE A 285 11.11 23.57 24.07
N SER A 286 12.24 24.13 24.53
CA SER A 286 13.15 24.98 23.73
C SER A 286 14.26 24.20 23.03
N LYS A 287 14.50 22.94 23.39
CA LYS A 287 15.18 22.03 22.48
C LYS A 287 14.27 21.89 21.27
N PRO A 288 14.72 22.30 20.06
CA PRO A 288 13.97 21.94 18.87
C PRO A 288 13.78 20.43 18.94
N PRO A 289 12.56 19.91 18.80
CA PRO A 289 12.36 18.47 18.81
C PRO A 289 13.39 17.91 17.83
N ALA A 290 14.23 16.98 18.29
CA ALA A 290 14.91 16.12 17.35
C ALA A 290 13.77 15.61 16.47
N LEU A 291 13.79 15.95 15.18
CA LEU A 291 12.83 15.40 14.23
C LEU A 291 13.06 13.90 14.26
N SER A 292 12.39 13.19 15.17
CA SER A 292 11.96 11.83 14.92
C SER A 292 11.21 11.95 13.61
N PRO A 293 11.57 11.23 12.54
CA PRO A 293 10.89 11.34 11.27
C PRO A 293 9.43 10.94 11.53
N LYS A 294 8.56 11.91 11.75
CA LYS A 294 7.12 11.74 11.75
C LYS A 294 6.79 11.16 10.39
N GLU A 295 6.42 9.89 10.37
CA GLU A 295 5.67 9.21 9.32
C GLU A 295 5.83 9.84 7.94
N ILE A 296 7.02 9.69 7.33
CA ILE A 296 7.18 9.93 5.88
C ILE A 296 6.60 8.69 5.18
N ALA A 297 5.28 8.53 5.26
CA ALA A 297 4.59 7.50 4.51
C ALA A 297 4.47 7.99 3.06
N ALA A 298 5.57 7.86 2.31
CA ALA A 298 5.63 8.21 0.89
C ALA A 298 4.54 7.52 0.06
N GLU A 299 3.96 6.43 0.56
CA GLU A 299 2.86 5.69 -0.04
C GLU A 299 1.48 6.39 0.07
N GLN A 300 1.36 7.50 0.81
CA GLN A 300 0.08 8.19 1.03
C GLN A 300 -0.45 8.99 -0.17
N PHE A 301 0.36 9.22 -1.21
CA PHE A 301 0.00 10.13 -2.31
C PHE A 301 -0.58 9.46 -3.57
N GLY A 302 -0.89 8.16 -3.51
CA GLY A 302 -1.41 7.42 -4.66
C GLY A 302 -0.43 7.36 -5.83
N GLU A 303 -0.92 7.08 -7.05
CA GLU A 303 -0.07 6.85 -8.22
C GLU A 303 0.82 8.03 -8.62
N ASN A 304 0.44 9.26 -8.30
CA ASN A 304 1.23 10.44 -8.65
C ASN A 304 2.46 10.62 -7.75
N ASN A 305 2.67 9.75 -6.76
CA ASN A 305 3.81 9.85 -5.87
C ASN A 305 5.13 9.49 -6.58
N ILE A 306 6.16 10.32 -6.41
CA ILE A 306 7.46 10.13 -7.07
C ILE A 306 8.13 8.82 -6.65
N LEU A 307 8.05 8.43 -5.37
CA LEU A 307 8.62 7.16 -4.91
C LEU A 307 7.90 5.96 -5.53
N ILE A 308 6.57 6.03 -5.65
CA ILE A 308 5.78 4.99 -6.30
C ILE A 308 6.15 4.87 -7.77
N GLN A 309 6.27 5.98 -8.50
CA GLN A 309 6.73 5.98 -9.89
C GLN A 309 8.14 5.41 -10.04
N LEU A 310 9.07 5.78 -9.15
CA LEU A 310 10.42 5.21 -9.11
C LEU A 310 10.38 3.68 -8.94
N ILE A 311 9.59 3.18 -7.98
CA ILE A 311 9.48 1.74 -7.71
C ILE A 311 8.88 0.99 -8.90
N ASN A 312 7.80 1.53 -9.49
CA ASN A 312 7.12 0.92 -10.63
C ASN A 312 8.01 0.90 -11.87
N ASN A 313 8.69 2.01 -12.19
CA ASN A 313 9.57 2.04 -13.35
C ASN A 313 10.76 1.09 -13.17
N HIS A 314 11.30 0.97 -11.95
CA HIS A 314 12.33 -0.03 -11.64
C HIS A 314 11.82 -1.47 -11.77
N SER A 315 10.59 -1.79 -11.30
CA SER A 315 10.09 -3.17 -11.33
C SER A 315 9.88 -3.68 -12.76
N LEU A 316 9.53 -2.79 -13.69
CA LEU A 316 9.42 -3.12 -15.11
C LEU A 316 10.75 -3.60 -15.72
N PHE A 317 11.90 -3.17 -15.17
CA PHE A 317 13.22 -3.69 -15.54
C PHE A 317 13.45 -5.10 -14.99
N SER A 318 13.20 -5.33 -13.70
CA SER A 318 13.40 -6.65 -13.08
C SER A 318 12.54 -7.75 -13.69
N GLU A 319 11.40 -7.40 -14.30
CA GLU A 319 10.49 -8.34 -14.94
C GLU A 319 10.81 -8.58 -16.44
N ASN A 320 11.90 -8.02 -16.96
CA ASN A 320 12.32 -8.13 -18.36
C ASN A 320 11.27 -7.66 -19.38
N LYS A 321 10.36 -6.77 -18.95
CA LYS A 321 9.22 -6.26 -19.75
C LYS A 321 9.59 -5.08 -20.65
N PHE A 322 10.81 -4.55 -20.56
CA PHE A 322 11.35 -3.49 -21.43
C PHE A 322 12.46 -4.01 -22.35
N THR A 323 12.07 -4.51 -23.52
CA THR A 323 13.03 -4.78 -24.61
C THR A 323 12.76 -3.94 -25.86
N ARG A 324 11.66 -3.15 -25.93
CA ARG A 324 11.29 -2.42 -27.15
C ARG A 324 11.61 -0.92 -27.20
N ASP A 325 11.64 -0.21 -26.07
CA ASP A 325 11.78 1.26 -26.05
C ASP A 325 13.08 1.78 -25.38
N MET A 326 13.97 0.87 -24.95
CA MET A 326 15.28 1.27 -24.41
C MET A 326 16.23 1.69 -25.51
N VAL A 327 16.93 2.78 -25.26
CA VAL A 327 17.98 3.29 -26.12
C VAL A 327 19.31 3.04 -25.43
N PHE A 328 20.22 2.36 -26.12
CA PHE A 328 21.57 2.09 -25.63
C PHE A 328 22.55 3.13 -26.18
N GLY A 329 23.48 3.58 -25.35
CA GLY A 329 24.47 4.56 -25.77
C GLY A 329 25.20 5.22 -24.61
N ASN A 330 26.20 6.01 -24.96
CA ASN A 330 26.97 6.82 -24.00
C ASN A 330 26.19 8.08 -23.59
N GLU A 331 26.76 8.84 -22.63
CA GLU A 331 26.17 10.09 -22.12
C GLU A 331 25.82 11.10 -23.22
N GLU A 332 26.68 11.25 -24.24
CA GLU A 332 26.43 12.19 -25.34
C GLU A 332 25.20 11.79 -26.17
N TYR A 333 25.10 10.50 -26.53
CA TYR A 333 24.00 9.98 -27.33
C TYR A 333 22.69 10.01 -26.55
N LEU A 334 22.71 9.56 -25.30
CA LEU A 334 21.54 9.57 -24.43
C LEU A 334 21.10 11.01 -24.10
N GLY A 335 22.06 11.94 -23.99
CA GLY A 335 21.78 13.37 -23.82
C GLY A 335 20.89 13.89 -24.95
N LYS A 336 21.30 13.65 -26.20
CA LYS A 336 20.53 14.04 -27.40
C LYS A 336 19.18 13.32 -27.47
N TYR A 337 19.13 12.04 -27.10
CA TYR A 337 17.87 11.30 -27.04
C TYR A 337 16.86 11.95 -26.09
N PHE A 338 17.24 12.24 -24.84
CA PHE A 338 16.36 12.88 -23.87
C PHE A 338 15.92 14.28 -24.31
N GLU A 339 16.84 15.09 -24.83
CA GLU A 339 16.52 16.42 -25.36
C GLU A 339 15.49 16.33 -26.52
N SER A 340 15.65 15.37 -27.43
CA SER A 340 14.71 15.16 -28.54
C SER A 340 13.36 14.57 -28.14
N SER A 341 13.29 13.90 -26.99
CA SER A 341 12.09 13.20 -26.51
C SER A 341 11.02 14.13 -25.93
N GLY A 342 11.37 15.38 -25.63
CA GLY A 342 10.51 16.34 -24.93
C GLY A 342 10.67 16.32 -23.41
N PHE A 343 11.77 15.77 -22.88
CA PHE A 343 12.12 15.88 -21.46
C PHE A 343 12.44 17.35 -21.11
N GLU A 344 11.81 17.88 -20.06
CA GLU A 344 11.82 19.32 -19.76
C GLU A 344 13.19 19.86 -19.36
N ASN A 345 13.94 19.11 -18.54
CA ASN A 345 15.24 19.54 -18.02
C ASN A 345 16.39 18.96 -18.83
N LYS A 346 17.60 19.52 -18.67
CA LYS A 346 18.80 18.88 -19.19
C LYS A 346 19.04 17.53 -18.46
N PRO A 347 19.32 16.43 -19.18
CA PRO A 347 19.68 15.17 -18.55
C PRO A 347 20.98 15.34 -17.74
N VAL A 348 20.99 14.80 -16.52
CA VAL A 348 22.15 14.84 -15.63
C VAL A 348 22.59 13.40 -15.36
N PHE A 349 23.83 13.10 -15.74
CA PHE A 349 24.39 11.77 -15.60
C PHE A 349 25.07 11.58 -14.25
N PHE A 350 24.91 10.39 -13.70
CA PHE A 350 25.54 9.96 -12.46
C PHE A 350 26.95 9.48 -12.75
N SER A 351 27.94 10.04 -12.06
CA SER A 351 29.34 9.65 -12.21
C SER A 351 29.91 9.19 -10.87
N TYR A 352 30.27 7.90 -10.78
CA TYR A 352 30.92 7.35 -9.59
C TYR A 352 31.70 6.06 -9.91
N LYS A 353 33.01 6.04 -9.60
CA LYS A 353 33.88 4.86 -9.76
C LYS A 353 33.73 4.20 -11.16
N SER A 354 33.41 2.90 -11.20
CA SER A 354 33.26 2.07 -12.39
C SER A 354 31.82 1.92 -12.86
N TRP A 355 30.91 2.82 -12.43
CA TRP A 355 29.54 2.85 -12.95
C TRP A 355 29.52 3.61 -14.26
N GLU A 356 29.16 2.92 -15.34
CA GLU A 356 29.04 3.47 -16.68
C GLU A 356 27.58 3.40 -17.12
N ILE A 357 27.12 4.46 -17.79
CA ILE A 357 25.78 4.46 -18.37
C ILE A 357 25.72 3.47 -19.54
N GLU A 358 24.70 2.62 -19.55
CA GLU A 358 24.49 1.61 -20.58
C GLU A 358 23.30 1.98 -21.47
N SER A 359 22.21 2.44 -20.86
CA SER A 359 20.97 2.75 -21.57
C SER A 359 20.10 3.76 -20.85
N GLY A 360 19.09 4.26 -21.56
CA GLY A 360 18.05 5.13 -21.04
C GLY A 360 16.75 5.03 -21.83
N PHE A 361 15.67 5.51 -21.23
CA PHE A 361 14.35 5.58 -21.85
C PHE A 361 13.49 6.65 -21.19
N THR A 362 12.46 7.10 -21.90
CA THR A 362 11.47 8.02 -21.33
C THR A 362 10.18 7.34 -20.95
N THR A 363 9.57 7.80 -19.86
CA THR A 363 8.19 7.47 -19.50
C THR A 363 7.31 8.69 -19.68
N ASP A 364 6.05 8.46 -20.07
CA ASP A 364 5.03 9.50 -20.14
C ASP A 364 4.14 9.41 -18.91
N PHE A 365 3.99 10.52 -18.19
CA PHE A 365 3.09 10.61 -17.06
C PHE A 365 2.28 11.90 -17.14
N ASN A 366 0.97 11.76 -17.38
CA ASN A 366 0.05 12.87 -17.60
C ASN A 366 0.54 13.87 -18.69
N GLY A 367 1.16 13.35 -19.76
CA GLY A 367 1.68 14.17 -20.86
C GLY A 367 3.07 14.77 -20.62
N GLU A 368 3.67 14.53 -19.45
CA GLU A 368 5.02 14.97 -19.13
C GLU A 368 6.01 13.83 -19.33
N LYS A 369 7.15 14.12 -19.98
CA LYS A 369 8.22 13.16 -20.18
C LYS A 369 9.15 13.13 -18.98
N LEU A 370 9.55 11.93 -18.57
CA LEU A 370 10.43 11.69 -17.44
C LEU A 370 11.60 10.82 -17.89
N ALA A 371 12.81 11.14 -17.42
CA ALA A 371 14.03 10.46 -17.84
C ALA A 371 14.39 9.33 -16.87
N ASN A 372 14.71 8.18 -17.45
CA ASN A 372 15.09 6.97 -16.74
C ASN A 372 16.40 6.44 -17.32
N TYR A 373 17.36 6.10 -16.46
CA TYR A 373 18.71 5.70 -16.83
C TYR A 373 19.07 4.37 -16.19
N PHE A 374 19.90 3.60 -16.90
CA PHE A 374 20.54 2.40 -16.39
C PHE A 374 22.05 2.50 -16.48
N TYR A 375 22.68 2.25 -15.35
CA TYR A 375 24.11 2.13 -15.22
C TYR A 375 24.47 0.71 -14.88
N LYS A 376 25.63 0.30 -15.37
CA LYS A 376 26.22 -1.00 -15.10
C LYS A 376 27.63 -0.79 -14.55
N ASN A 377 28.07 -1.68 -13.66
CA ASN A 377 29.46 -1.69 -13.22
C ASN A 377 30.22 -2.93 -13.70
N ALA A 378 31.53 -2.98 -13.45
CA ALA A 378 32.40 -4.09 -13.83
C ALA A 378 32.01 -5.47 -13.24
N ASP A 379 31.19 -5.51 -12.18
CA ASP A 379 30.71 -6.75 -11.55
C ASP A 379 29.33 -7.19 -12.08
N ASP A 380 28.90 -6.67 -13.24
CA ASP A 380 27.56 -6.86 -13.81
C ASP A 380 26.40 -6.45 -12.87
N LYS A 381 26.65 -5.51 -11.94
CA LYS A 381 25.60 -4.92 -11.11
C LYS A 381 24.97 -3.74 -11.81
N TYR A 382 23.67 -3.55 -11.55
CA TYR A 382 22.87 -2.48 -12.15
C TYR A 382 22.48 -1.42 -11.12
N LEU A 383 22.40 -0.18 -11.60
CA LEU A 383 21.89 0.98 -10.89
C LEU A 383 20.86 1.65 -11.79
N TYR A 384 19.65 1.74 -11.27
CA TYR A 384 18.57 2.44 -11.94
C TYR A 384 18.44 3.85 -11.36
N VAL A 385 18.34 4.85 -12.24
CA VAL A 385 18.20 6.26 -11.89
C VAL A 385 16.99 6.86 -12.61
N TYR A 386 16.20 7.62 -11.87
CA TYR A 386 14.99 8.28 -12.34
C TYR A 386 15.11 9.79 -12.06
N GLN A 387 15.05 10.63 -13.09
CA GLN A 387 15.19 12.07 -12.94
C GLN A 387 13.85 12.78 -13.20
N VAL A 388 13.42 13.54 -12.21
CA VAL A 388 12.16 14.29 -12.21
C VAL A 388 12.45 15.79 -12.10
N PRO A 389 12.04 16.61 -13.08
CA PRO A 389 12.08 18.06 -12.97
C PRO A 389 11.26 18.56 -11.77
N LEU A 390 11.82 19.47 -10.98
CA LEU A 390 11.18 19.99 -9.76
C LEU A 390 9.88 20.75 -10.08
N SER A 391 9.82 21.41 -11.25
CA SER A 391 8.64 22.10 -11.77
C SER A 391 7.40 21.18 -11.86
N LEU A 392 7.59 19.88 -12.13
CA LEU A 392 6.49 18.90 -12.18
C LEU A 392 5.84 18.67 -10.81
N VAL A 393 6.54 19.00 -9.73
CA VAL A 393 6.13 18.80 -8.34
C VAL A 393 5.61 20.10 -7.73
N GLU A 394 6.41 21.17 -7.83
CA GLU A 394 6.13 22.45 -7.15
C GLU A 394 5.16 23.32 -7.94
N GLU A 395 5.31 23.39 -9.26
CA GLU A 395 4.54 24.29 -10.13
C GLU A 395 3.33 23.59 -10.78
N LYS A 396 3.59 22.56 -11.59
CA LYS A 396 2.55 21.84 -12.34
C LYS A 396 1.76 20.88 -11.46
N LYS A 397 2.33 20.45 -10.32
CA LYS A 397 1.72 19.50 -9.35
C LYS A 397 1.22 18.20 -9.99
N VAL A 398 1.86 17.79 -11.09
CA VAL A 398 1.58 16.55 -11.82
C VAL A 398 2.01 15.36 -10.97
N LEU A 399 3.22 15.47 -10.40
CA LEU A 399 3.77 14.53 -9.44
C LEU A 399 3.66 15.10 -8.02
N LYS A 400 3.56 14.21 -7.03
CA LYS A 400 3.34 14.58 -5.62
C LYS A 400 4.45 14.03 -4.73
N LEU A 401 4.79 14.83 -3.73
CA LEU A 401 5.55 14.46 -2.55
C LEU A 401 4.81 14.97 -1.32
N SER A 402 4.99 14.32 -0.17
CA SER A 402 4.52 14.90 1.08
C SER A 402 5.28 16.18 1.38
N GLU A 403 4.63 17.17 1.98
CA GLU A 403 5.29 18.43 2.38
C GLU A 403 6.53 18.14 3.22
N ASN A 404 6.42 17.24 4.21
CA ASN A 404 7.54 16.80 5.04
C ASN A 404 8.71 16.20 4.24
N LEU A 405 8.43 15.44 3.18
CA LEU A 405 9.47 14.83 2.35
C LEU A 405 10.09 15.87 1.42
N LEU A 406 9.29 16.75 0.82
CA LEU A 406 9.80 17.84 0.01
C LEU A 406 10.71 18.77 0.84
N ASP A 407 10.31 19.11 2.07
CA ASP A 407 11.11 19.89 3.01
C ASP A 407 12.42 19.18 3.38
N LEU A 408 12.36 17.85 3.62
CA LEU A 408 13.56 17.04 3.87
C LEU A 408 14.53 17.13 2.68
N LEU A 409 14.04 16.94 1.46
CA LEU A 409 14.86 17.00 0.25
C LEU A 409 15.41 18.42 0.01
N ASN A 410 14.59 19.45 0.25
CA ASN A 410 14.98 20.86 0.16
C ASN A 410 16.06 21.23 1.18
N SER A 411 16.12 20.55 2.33
CA SER A 411 17.21 20.71 3.31
C SER A 411 18.54 20.08 2.88
N GLY A 412 18.60 19.47 1.70
CA GLY A 412 19.77 18.76 1.17
C GLY A 412 19.98 17.36 1.76
N LYS A 413 18.99 16.84 2.50
CA LYS A 413 19.01 15.47 3.02
C LYS A 413 18.39 14.53 2.01
N CYS A 414 18.84 13.28 2.02
CA CYS A 414 18.24 12.22 1.22
C CYS A 414 17.19 11.47 2.01
N PHE A 415 16.21 10.94 1.29
CA PHE A 415 15.25 9.97 1.83
C PHE A 415 15.61 8.59 1.31
N SER A 416 15.47 7.57 2.15
CA SER A 416 15.66 6.18 1.75
C SER A 416 14.49 5.32 2.18
N ASN A 417 14.01 4.45 1.31
CA ASN A 417 13.01 3.43 1.57
C ASN A 417 13.54 2.07 1.11
N ARG A 418 13.15 0.99 1.80
CA ARG A 418 13.60 -0.36 1.48
C ARG A 418 12.41 -1.23 1.11
N LYS A 419 12.51 -1.93 -0.03
CA LYS A 419 11.54 -2.92 -0.49
C LYS A 419 12.31 -4.16 -0.97
N GLY A 420 12.21 -5.26 -0.21
CA GLY A 420 12.99 -6.48 -0.45
C GLY A 420 14.51 -6.24 -0.33
N GLU A 421 15.24 -6.65 -1.36
CA GLU A 421 16.69 -6.46 -1.47
C GLU A 421 17.08 -5.09 -2.07
N THR A 422 16.10 -4.31 -2.52
CA THR A 422 16.35 -3.00 -3.14
C THR A 422 16.13 -1.87 -2.14
N VAL A 423 17.08 -0.94 -2.12
CA VAL A 423 17.01 0.33 -1.42
C VAL A 423 16.73 1.42 -2.45
N TYR A 424 15.65 2.15 -2.24
CA TYR A 424 15.23 3.29 -3.03
C TYR A 424 15.66 4.58 -2.33
N ILE A 425 16.36 5.46 -3.03
CA ILE A 425 16.82 6.74 -2.48
C ILE A 425 16.22 7.88 -3.30
N LEU A 426 15.66 8.89 -2.62
CA LEU A 426 15.30 10.17 -3.23
C LEU A 426 16.28 11.26 -2.77
N LYS A 427 16.76 12.06 -3.72
CA LYS A 427 17.66 13.20 -3.48
C LYS A 427 17.27 14.35 -4.39
N LYS A 428 17.16 15.56 -3.85
CA LYS A 428 17.11 16.78 -4.66
C LYS A 428 18.52 17.22 -5.03
N SER A 429 18.74 17.56 -6.30
CA SER A 429 19.98 18.17 -6.78
C SER A 429 19.66 19.14 -7.93
N GLY A 430 20.02 20.42 -7.76
CA GLY A 430 19.58 21.49 -8.64
C GLY A 430 18.05 21.55 -8.76
N ASP A 431 17.57 21.72 -9.99
CA ASP A 431 16.14 21.78 -10.33
C ASP A 431 15.53 20.40 -10.59
N ASN A 432 16.11 19.34 -10.02
CA ASN A 432 15.66 17.96 -10.19
C ASN A 432 15.56 17.23 -8.85
N ILE A 433 14.63 16.28 -8.81
CA ILE A 433 14.58 15.21 -7.82
C ILE A 433 15.03 13.92 -8.52
N PHE A 434 16.06 13.29 -7.99
CA PHE A 434 16.57 12.01 -8.45
C PHE A 434 16.08 10.89 -7.55
N GLY A 435 15.60 9.83 -8.16
CA GLY A 435 15.34 8.56 -7.54
C GLY A 435 16.37 7.51 -7.97
N TYR A 436 16.87 6.74 -7.02
CA TYR A 436 17.84 5.68 -7.27
C TYR A 436 17.28 4.36 -6.74
N ALA A 437 17.46 3.27 -7.48
CA ALA A 437 17.18 1.92 -6.98
C ALA A 437 18.48 1.11 -6.95
N ILE A 438 18.85 0.65 -5.76
CA ILE A 438 20.17 0.08 -5.47
C ILE A 438 20.00 -1.24 -4.74
N ASN A 439 20.76 -2.27 -5.10
CA ASN A 439 20.81 -3.49 -4.29
C ASN A 439 21.48 -3.20 -2.93
N LYS A 440 20.88 -3.65 -1.80
CA LYS A 440 21.32 -3.35 -0.42
C LYS A 440 22.80 -3.66 -0.15
N GLN A 441 23.41 -4.56 -0.92
CA GLN A 441 24.81 -4.95 -0.76
C GLN A 441 25.81 -3.83 -1.11
N ASN A 442 25.37 -2.72 -1.71
CA ASN A 442 26.27 -1.64 -2.17
C ASN A 442 26.25 -0.39 -1.27
N ARG A 443 26.73 -0.53 -0.03
CA ARG A 443 26.71 0.54 0.99
C ARG A 443 27.48 1.80 0.60
N ASP A 444 28.63 1.64 -0.05
CA ASP A 444 29.46 2.78 -0.49
C ASP A 444 28.74 3.64 -1.51
N LEU A 445 28.04 3.02 -2.46
CA LEU A 445 27.23 3.71 -3.46
C LEU A 445 26.07 4.47 -2.81
N MET A 446 25.38 3.86 -1.83
CA MET A 446 24.32 4.54 -1.09
C MET A 446 24.83 5.79 -0.37
N LEU A 447 26.01 5.69 0.26
CA LEU A 447 26.65 6.81 0.93
C LEU A 447 27.04 7.90 -0.07
N GLU A 448 27.59 7.53 -1.23
CA GLU A 448 27.98 8.50 -2.25
C GLU A 448 26.78 9.28 -2.79
N ILE A 449 25.71 8.58 -3.17
CA ILE A 449 24.48 9.21 -3.65
C ILE A 449 23.98 10.22 -2.60
N CYS A 450 24.03 9.84 -1.31
CA CYS A 450 23.58 10.70 -0.22
C CYS A 450 24.56 11.79 0.22
N LYS A 451 25.82 11.80 -0.25
CA LYS A 451 26.78 12.86 0.10
C LYS A 451 26.37 14.18 -0.56
N LYS A 452 26.68 15.27 0.13
CA LYS A 452 26.38 16.64 -0.29
C LYS A 452 26.95 16.95 -1.66
#